data_AF-A0A450UDT2-F1
#
_entry.id   AF-A0A450UDT2-F1
#
_cell.length_a   1.000
_cell.length_b   1.000
_cell.length_c   1.000
_cell.angle_alpha   90.00
_cell.angle_beta   90.00
_cell.angle_gamma   90.00
#
_symmetry.space_group_name_H-M   'P 1'
#
loop_
_entity.id
_entity.type
_entity.pdbx_description
1 polymer ?
#
loop_
_entity_poly.entity_id
_entity_poly.type
_entity_poly.pdbx_seq_one_letter_code
_entity_poly.pdbx_strand_id
1 'polypeptide(L)'
;MKRFYSRMAFFVLMSFIFTMASAESVNTVNIVSPTDGQEVGARVVVKGTSEMADYESNVWVLVHLKLLGDQWWPQNKPVRDIKTGDWETLAYIGGEQDIGLEFEIAAATFGKDAEKEILKYHETGRRTGHYPPMSFPETTSAIDIVTVKKVSH
;
A
#
# COMPACT_ATOMS: atom_id res chain seq x y z
N MET A 1 -21.04 1.30 80.69
CA MET A 1 -20.51 0.14 79.94
C MET A 1 -20.36 0.53 78.47
N LYS A 2 -19.20 0.22 77.88
CA LYS A 2 -18.73 0.64 76.54
C LYS A 2 -19.63 0.12 75.40
N ARG A 3 -19.78 0.92 74.32
CA ARG A 3 -19.53 0.58 72.88
C ARG A 3 -20.15 1.67 71.97
N PHE A 4 -19.37 2.42 71.15
CA PHE A 4 -18.81 2.07 69.81
C PHE A 4 -19.95 1.90 68.76
N TYR A 5 -20.04 2.51 67.57
CA TYR A 5 -19.11 3.04 66.55
C TYR A 5 -19.82 4.21 65.81
N SER A 6 -19.16 5.34 65.55
CA SER A 6 -18.35 5.68 64.36
C SER A 6 -19.16 5.93 63.07
N ARG A 7 -19.13 7.20 62.65
CA ARG A 7 -19.64 7.74 61.38
C ARG A 7 -18.88 7.09 60.22
N MET A 8 -19.56 6.34 59.37
CA MET A 8 -18.99 5.86 58.12
C MET A 8 -19.29 6.87 57.02
N ALA A 9 -18.38 7.83 56.82
CA ALA A 9 -18.41 8.73 55.67
C ALA A 9 -17.84 7.97 54.47
N PHE A 10 -18.70 7.73 53.48
CA PHE A 10 -18.40 7.04 52.24
C PHE A 10 -17.59 7.97 51.33
N PHE A 11 -16.28 7.75 51.22
CA PHE A 11 -15.43 8.43 50.22
C PHE A 11 -15.63 7.73 48.87
N VAL A 12 -16.40 8.34 47.97
CA VAL A 12 -16.48 7.92 46.56
C VAL A 12 -15.24 8.47 45.85
N LEU A 13 -14.23 7.62 45.69
CA LEU A 13 -13.07 7.92 44.84
C LEU A 13 -13.49 7.70 43.38
N MET A 14 -13.82 8.78 42.69
CA MET A 14 -14.15 8.77 41.27
C MET A 14 -12.86 8.57 40.46
N SER A 15 -12.56 7.32 40.10
CA SER A 15 -11.43 6.96 39.26
C SER A 15 -11.64 7.51 37.85
N PHE A 16 -10.89 8.56 37.49
CA PHE A 16 -10.73 8.97 36.10
C PHE A 16 -9.92 7.90 35.38
N ILE A 17 -10.59 7.01 34.65
CA ILE A 17 -9.94 6.14 33.68
C ILE A 17 -9.56 7.02 32.50
N PHE A 18 -8.28 7.40 32.44
CA PHE A 18 -7.70 8.05 31.27
C PHE A 18 -7.48 6.96 30.21
N THR A 19 -8.45 6.78 29.31
CA THR A 19 -8.28 5.89 28.17
C THR A 19 -7.23 6.51 27.25
N MET A 20 -5.98 6.07 27.36
CA MET A 20 -5.00 6.34 26.31
C MET A 20 -5.41 5.54 25.09
N ALA A 21 -5.96 6.23 24.08
CA ALA A 21 -6.03 5.68 22.74
C ALA A 21 -4.59 5.42 22.29
N SER A 22 -4.20 4.15 22.23
CA SER A 22 -2.99 3.76 21.53
C SER A 22 -3.28 3.99 20.04
N ALA A 23 -2.58 4.94 19.42
CA ALA A 23 -2.58 5.01 17.96
C ALA A 23 -1.94 3.72 17.47
N GLU A 24 -2.75 2.81 16.90
CA GLU A 24 -2.20 1.67 16.17
C GLU A 24 -1.28 2.23 15.09
N SER A 25 -0.01 1.82 15.13
CA SER A 25 0.94 2.15 14.07
C SER A 25 0.48 1.42 12.80
N VAL A 26 0.07 2.17 11.79
CA VAL A 26 -0.40 1.64 10.49
C VAL A 26 0.68 1.89 9.44
N ASN A 27 0.86 0.93 8.52
CA ASN A 27 1.76 1.10 7.39
C ASN A 27 1.28 2.23 6.47
N THR A 28 2.20 3.00 5.91
CA THR A 28 1.91 4.04 4.93
C THR A 28 2.79 3.91 3.70
N VAL A 29 2.27 4.35 2.56
CA VAL A 29 3.00 4.41 1.30
C VAL A 29 2.47 5.60 0.51
N ASN A 30 3.37 6.29 -0.20
CA ASN A 30 3.02 7.39 -1.08
C ASN A 30 3.85 7.31 -2.36
N ILE A 31 3.23 7.56 -3.51
CA ILE A 31 3.87 7.78 -4.79
C ILE A 31 4.26 9.25 -4.87
N VAL A 32 5.55 9.50 -5.14
CA VAL A 32 6.11 10.84 -5.35
C VAL A 32 6.23 11.15 -6.84
N SER A 33 6.50 10.14 -7.66
CA SER A 33 6.56 10.27 -9.11
C SER A 33 6.15 8.94 -9.77
N PRO A 34 5.40 8.95 -10.87
CA PRO A 34 4.83 10.13 -11.55
C PRO A 34 3.73 10.82 -10.73
N THR A 35 3.40 12.06 -11.09
CA THR A 35 2.25 12.77 -10.48
C THR A 35 0.97 12.49 -11.25
N ASP A 36 -0.18 12.75 -10.62
CA ASP A 36 -1.48 12.63 -11.28
C ASP A 36 -1.57 13.49 -12.56
N GLY A 37 -2.12 12.90 -13.62
CA GLY A 37 -2.23 13.47 -14.96
C GLY A 37 -0.92 13.52 -15.77
N GLN A 38 0.21 13.07 -15.22
CA GLN A 38 1.50 13.16 -15.91
C GLN A 38 1.53 12.31 -17.19
N GLU A 39 2.10 12.87 -18.26
CA GLU A 39 2.35 12.14 -19.50
C GLU A 39 3.62 11.27 -19.36
N VAL A 40 3.51 10.00 -19.77
CA VAL A 40 4.58 9.00 -19.65
C VAL A 40 4.74 8.19 -20.94
N GLY A 41 5.94 7.63 -21.15
CA GLY A 41 6.19 6.64 -22.20
C GLY A 41 5.77 5.23 -21.76
N ALA A 42 6.18 4.20 -22.52
CA ALA A 42 5.87 2.81 -22.16
C ALA A 42 6.58 2.30 -20.91
N ARG A 43 7.59 3.01 -20.41
CA ARG A 43 8.33 2.70 -19.20
C ARG A 43 8.43 3.95 -18.35
N VAL A 44 8.15 3.82 -17.06
CA VAL A 44 8.27 4.90 -16.10
C VAL A 44 8.92 4.38 -14.82
N VAL A 45 9.86 5.15 -14.27
CA VAL A 45 10.38 4.88 -12.92
C VAL A 45 9.39 5.47 -11.93
N VAL A 46 8.73 4.61 -11.17
CA VAL A 46 7.84 5.00 -10.08
C VAL A 46 8.69 5.14 -8.83
N LYS A 47 8.56 6.27 -8.15
CA LYS A 47 9.28 6.59 -6.92
C LYS A 47 8.29 6.94 -5.84
N GLY A 48 8.64 6.64 -4.60
CA GLY A 48 7.79 6.97 -3.47
C GLY A 48 8.48 6.82 -2.14
N THR A 49 7.69 7.01 -1.08
CA THR A 49 8.10 6.82 0.31
C THR A 49 7.18 5.84 1.02
N SER A 50 7.63 5.28 2.14
CA SER A 50 6.83 4.35 2.93
C SER A 50 7.31 4.24 4.38
N GLU A 51 6.36 4.17 5.30
CA GLU A 51 6.61 3.91 6.72
C GLU A 51 6.00 2.56 7.08
N MET A 52 6.79 1.70 7.71
CA MET A 52 6.37 0.35 8.09
C MET A 52 6.28 0.26 9.61
N ALA A 53 5.09 -0.03 10.11
CA ALA A 53 4.83 -0.37 11.50
C ALA A 53 5.27 -1.80 11.85
N ASP A 54 5.44 -2.65 10.85
CA ASP A 54 5.85 -4.04 11.00
C ASP A 54 7.07 -4.38 10.10
N TYR A 55 7.65 -5.58 10.30
CA TYR A 55 8.80 -6.06 9.54
C TYR A 55 8.43 -7.09 8.45
N GLU A 56 7.14 -7.35 8.25
CA GLU A 56 6.63 -8.43 7.41
C GLU A 56 6.00 -7.91 6.11
N SER A 57 5.58 -6.66 6.11
CA SER A 57 4.92 -5.99 5.01
C SER A 57 5.92 -5.43 4.00
N ASN A 58 5.53 -5.47 2.73
CA ASN A 58 6.36 -5.04 1.62
C ASN A 58 5.59 -4.07 0.71
N VAL A 59 6.29 -3.07 0.17
CA VAL A 59 5.72 -2.18 -0.86
C VAL A 59 5.66 -2.93 -2.19
N TRP A 60 4.53 -2.83 -2.89
CA TRP A 60 4.40 -3.24 -4.28
C TRP A 60 3.68 -2.18 -5.10
N VAL A 61 4.00 -2.16 -6.39
CA VAL A 61 3.34 -1.30 -7.40
C VAL A 61 2.59 -2.19 -8.37
N LEU A 62 1.33 -1.84 -8.62
CA LEU A 62 0.47 -2.48 -9.61
C LEU A 62 0.00 -1.42 -10.60
N VAL A 63 -0.17 -1.81 -11.86
CA VAL A 63 -0.65 -0.92 -12.93
C VAL A 63 -1.93 -1.52 -13.51
N HIS A 64 -2.91 -0.67 -13.81
CA HIS A 64 -4.02 -1.05 -14.69
C HIS A 64 -4.27 -0.01 -15.79
N LEU A 65 -4.95 -0.43 -16.85
CA LEU A 65 -5.59 0.50 -17.78
C LEU A 65 -6.89 0.98 -17.13
N LYS A 66 -7.12 2.29 -17.04
CA LYS A 66 -8.25 2.89 -16.29
C LYS A 66 -9.63 2.41 -16.70
N LEU A 67 -9.76 1.98 -17.95
CA LEU A 67 -11.01 1.45 -18.51
C LEU A 67 -11.25 -0.03 -18.18
N LEU A 68 -10.26 -0.72 -17.63
CA LEU A 68 -10.39 -2.06 -17.08
C LEU A 68 -10.69 -1.93 -15.58
N GLY A 69 -11.63 -2.71 -15.07
CA GLY A 69 -12.01 -2.68 -13.65
C GLY A 69 -10.90 -3.21 -12.74
N ASP A 70 -11.22 -4.24 -11.94
CA ASP A 70 -10.28 -4.87 -11.01
C ASP A 70 -9.31 -5.83 -11.72
N GLN A 71 -8.54 -5.31 -12.68
CA GLN A 71 -7.59 -6.06 -13.50
C GLN A 71 -6.22 -5.40 -13.43
N TRP A 72 -5.38 -5.90 -12.54
CA TRP A 72 -4.10 -5.28 -12.20
C TRP A 72 -2.92 -6.15 -12.62
N TRP A 73 -1.86 -5.50 -13.08
CA TRP A 73 -0.57 -6.12 -13.38
C TRP A 73 0.46 -5.67 -12.35
N PRO A 74 0.88 -6.57 -11.44
CA PRO A 74 2.03 -6.31 -10.59
C PRO A 74 3.29 -6.03 -11.40
N GLN A 75 3.99 -4.98 -10.99
CA GLN A 75 5.28 -4.57 -11.55
C GLN A 75 6.42 -5.24 -10.77
N ASN A 76 7.66 -4.92 -11.12
CA ASN A 76 8.81 -5.46 -10.39
C ASN A 76 8.79 -5.04 -8.92
N LYS A 77 9.33 -5.91 -8.05
CA LYS A 77 9.47 -5.61 -6.62
C LYS A 77 10.29 -4.31 -6.45
N PRO A 78 9.75 -3.28 -5.77
CA PRO A 78 10.49 -2.05 -5.52
C PRO A 78 11.78 -2.29 -4.72
N VAL A 79 12.81 -1.52 -5.07
CA VAL A 79 14.01 -1.39 -4.25
C VAL A 79 13.71 -0.34 -3.20
N ARG A 80 13.71 -0.72 -1.91
CA ARG A 80 13.40 0.16 -0.78
C ARG A 80 14.61 0.36 0.11
N ASP A 81 14.91 1.61 0.45
CA ASP A 81 15.84 1.96 1.52
C ASP A 81 15.13 1.83 2.88
N ILE A 82 15.63 0.95 3.75
CA ILE A 82 15.01 0.68 5.06
C ILE A 82 15.17 1.86 6.01
N LYS A 83 16.20 2.70 5.85
CA LYS A 83 16.49 3.84 6.72
C LYS A 83 15.65 5.06 6.38
N THR A 84 15.49 5.36 5.09
CA THR A 84 14.74 6.55 4.65
C THR A 84 13.28 6.23 4.33
N GLY A 85 12.98 4.98 3.99
CA GLY A 85 11.67 4.56 3.52
C GLY A 85 11.42 4.86 2.04
N ASP A 86 12.39 5.47 1.36
CA ASP A 86 12.33 5.73 -0.08
C ASP A 86 12.32 4.41 -0.85
N TRP A 87 11.57 4.37 -1.94
CA TRP A 87 11.54 3.23 -2.82
C TRP A 87 11.38 3.64 -4.28
N GLU A 88 11.85 2.79 -5.17
CA GLU A 88 11.60 2.93 -6.61
C GLU A 88 11.44 1.60 -7.33
N THR A 89 10.70 1.60 -8.43
CA THR A 89 10.55 0.47 -9.33
C THR A 89 10.32 0.91 -10.77
N LEU A 90 10.62 0.02 -11.72
CA LEU A 90 10.28 0.22 -13.12
C LEU A 90 8.87 -0.34 -13.37
N ALA A 91 7.97 0.52 -13.85
CA ALA A 91 6.63 0.15 -14.29
C ALA A 91 6.52 0.19 -15.82
N TYR A 92 5.74 -0.74 -16.37
CA TYR A 92 5.44 -0.87 -17.80
C TYR A 92 4.00 -0.45 -18.07
N ILE A 93 3.81 0.48 -19.00
CA ILE A 93 2.52 1.11 -19.29
C ILE A 93 2.03 0.63 -20.66
N GLY A 94 1.26 -0.46 -20.68
CA GLY A 94 0.58 -0.99 -21.87
C GLY A 94 1.46 -1.28 -23.10
N GLY A 95 0.83 -1.71 -24.20
CA GLY A 95 1.45 -1.90 -25.51
C GLY A 95 1.28 -0.67 -26.43
N GLU A 96 1.90 -0.68 -27.61
CA GLU A 96 1.82 0.42 -28.59
C GLU A 96 0.38 0.87 -28.90
N GLN A 97 -0.56 -0.08 -28.91
CA GLN A 97 -1.98 0.18 -29.15
C GLN A 97 -2.67 1.03 -28.08
N ASP A 98 -2.05 1.19 -26.90
CA ASP A 98 -2.63 1.89 -25.76
C ASP A 98 -2.18 3.37 -25.66
N ILE A 99 -1.48 3.90 -26.67
CA ILE A 99 -1.09 5.32 -26.72
C ILE A 99 -2.34 6.21 -26.70
N GLY A 100 -2.32 7.25 -25.86
CA GLY A 100 -3.43 8.17 -25.65
C GLY A 100 -4.38 7.76 -24.53
N LEU A 101 -4.26 6.54 -24.00
CA LEU A 101 -5.09 6.04 -22.91
C LEU A 101 -4.51 6.39 -21.53
N GLU A 102 -5.38 6.36 -20.53
CA GLU A 102 -5.04 6.59 -19.11
C GLU A 102 -4.81 5.27 -18.38
N PHE A 103 -3.76 5.24 -17.56
CA PHE A 103 -3.42 4.14 -16.68
C PHE A 103 -3.40 4.62 -15.24
N GLU A 104 -3.80 3.76 -14.31
CA GLU A 104 -3.61 4.01 -12.89
C GLU A 104 -2.41 3.21 -12.41
N ILE A 105 -1.52 3.88 -11.68
CA ILE A 105 -0.39 3.29 -10.97
C ILE A 105 -0.75 3.34 -9.49
N ALA A 106 -0.88 2.16 -8.89
CA ALA A 106 -1.24 2.00 -7.49
C ALA A 106 -0.04 1.47 -6.70
N ALA A 107 0.20 2.06 -5.52
CA ALA A 107 1.17 1.59 -4.56
C ALA A 107 0.46 1.28 -3.23
N ALA A 108 0.78 0.13 -2.65
CA ALA A 108 0.28 -0.31 -1.35
C ALA A 108 1.34 -1.12 -0.62
N THR A 109 1.15 -1.30 0.68
CA THR A 109 1.89 -2.28 1.47
C THR A 109 1.08 -3.57 1.57
N PHE A 110 1.77 -4.71 1.51
CA PHE A 110 1.15 -6.03 1.47
C PHE A 110 1.80 -6.93 2.51
N GLY A 111 0.96 -7.60 3.31
CA GLY A 111 1.42 -8.64 4.22
C GLY A 111 1.87 -9.90 3.48
N LYS A 112 2.44 -10.85 4.24
CA LYS A 112 3.07 -12.07 3.68
C LYS A 112 2.19 -12.86 2.72
N ASP A 113 0.90 -13.02 3.00
CA ASP A 113 0.04 -13.87 2.17
C ASP A 113 -0.31 -13.20 0.84
N ALA A 114 -0.65 -11.91 0.85
CA ALA A 114 -0.84 -11.13 -0.37
C ALA A 114 0.47 -11.02 -1.19
N GLU A 115 1.62 -10.84 -0.55
CA GLU A 115 2.91 -10.85 -1.25
C GLU A 115 3.19 -12.20 -1.93
N LYS A 116 2.84 -13.33 -1.30
CA LYS A 116 2.99 -14.65 -1.95
C LYS A 116 2.15 -14.76 -3.22
N GLU A 117 0.96 -14.16 -3.25
CA GLU A 117 0.12 -14.13 -4.46
C GLU A 117 0.80 -13.36 -5.59
N ILE A 118 1.33 -12.17 -5.29
CA ILE A 118 2.07 -11.34 -6.24
C ILE A 118 3.31 -12.08 -6.77
N LEU A 119 4.08 -12.72 -5.87
CA LEU A 119 5.27 -13.49 -6.26
C LEU A 119 4.90 -14.69 -7.13
N LYS A 120 3.79 -15.39 -6.82
CA LYS A 120 3.28 -16.51 -7.63
C LYS A 120 2.83 -16.06 -9.03
N TYR A 121 2.24 -14.87 -9.14
CA TYR A 121 1.93 -14.26 -10.43
C TYR A 121 3.19 -14.10 -11.28
N HIS A 122 4.25 -13.50 -10.74
CA HIS A 122 5.51 -13.35 -11.46
C HIS A 122 6.16 -14.68 -11.83
N GLU A 123 6.17 -15.64 -10.91
CA GLU A 123 6.74 -16.97 -11.16
C GLU A 123 6.00 -17.69 -12.29
N THR A 124 4.67 -17.63 -12.27
CA THR A 124 3.84 -18.21 -13.32
C THR A 124 4.12 -17.54 -14.66
N GLY A 125 4.14 -16.20 -14.70
CA GLY A 125 4.39 -15.46 -15.92
C GLY A 125 5.79 -15.69 -16.50
N ARG A 126 6.83 -15.79 -15.67
CA ARG A 126 8.19 -16.14 -16.13
C ARG A 126 8.24 -17.54 -16.73
N ARG A 127 7.54 -18.50 -16.11
CA ARG A 127 7.52 -19.89 -16.57
C ARG A 127 6.71 -20.10 -17.85
N THR A 128 5.61 -19.37 -18.02
CA THR A 128 4.67 -19.59 -19.14
C THR A 128 4.78 -18.55 -20.26
N GLY A 129 5.43 -17.40 -20.00
CA GLY A 129 5.39 -16.23 -20.87
C GLY A 129 4.05 -15.48 -20.86
N HIS A 130 3.10 -15.88 -20.02
CA HIS A 130 1.75 -15.33 -19.98
C HIS A 130 1.47 -14.63 -18.64
N TYR A 131 1.12 -13.34 -18.70
CA TYR A 131 0.92 -12.45 -17.56
C TYR A 131 -0.54 -11.93 -17.55
N PRO A 132 -1.52 -12.77 -17.17
CA PRO A 132 -2.91 -12.33 -17.07
C PRO A 132 -3.08 -11.36 -15.88
N PRO A 133 -4.00 -10.37 -15.94
CA PRO A 133 -4.24 -9.51 -14.79
C PRO A 133 -4.74 -10.32 -13.59
N MET A 134 -4.55 -9.76 -12.40
CA MET A 134 -5.11 -10.27 -11.14
C MET A 134 -5.95 -9.19 -10.45
N SER A 135 -6.85 -9.62 -9.56
CA SER A 135 -7.51 -8.69 -8.63
C SER A 135 -6.49 -8.01 -7.72
N PHE A 136 -6.81 -6.79 -7.26
CA PHE A 136 -5.96 -6.11 -6.30
C PHE A 136 -5.94 -6.89 -4.96
N PRO A 137 -4.78 -7.35 -4.46
CA PRO A 137 -4.74 -8.12 -3.21
C PRO A 137 -5.06 -7.27 -1.99
N GLU A 138 -5.45 -7.91 -0.90
CA GLU A 138 -5.63 -7.26 0.40
C GLU A 138 -4.35 -6.55 0.86
N THR A 139 -4.50 -5.34 1.39
CA THR A 139 -3.39 -4.45 1.76
C THR A 139 -3.28 -4.24 3.26
N THR A 140 -2.09 -3.82 3.70
CA THR A 140 -1.81 -3.41 5.08
C THR A 140 -1.74 -1.89 5.25
N SER A 141 -1.96 -1.13 4.17
CA SER A 141 -2.05 0.33 4.14
C SER A 141 -3.20 0.78 3.25
N ALA A 142 -3.56 2.05 3.31
CA ALA A 142 -4.30 2.68 2.22
C ALA A 142 -3.55 2.52 0.88
N ILE A 143 -4.30 2.43 -0.21
CA ILE A 143 -3.75 2.39 -1.56
C ILE A 143 -3.55 3.84 -2.00
N ASP A 144 -2.34 4.17 -2.42
CA ASP A 144 -2.07 5.44 -3.10
C ASP A 144 -2.09 5.23 -4.62
N ILE A 145 -2.82 6.06 -5.34
CA ILE A 145 -3.10 5.90 -6.77
C ILE A 145 -2.84 7.20 -7.50
N VAL A 146 -2.08 7.13 -8.59
CA VAL A 146 -1.91 8.22 -9.55
C VAL A 146 -2.37 7.79 -10.94
N THR A 147 -3.12 8.66 -11.63
CA THR A 147 -3.46 8.47 -13.04
C THR A 147 -2.36 9.06 -13.92
N VAL A 148 -1.93 8.35 -14.95
CA VAL A 148 -0.99 8.84 -15.96
C VAL A 148 -1.55 8.64 -17.36
N LYS A 149 -1.11 9.47 -18.31
CA LYS A 149 -1.46 9.34 -19.72
C LYS A 149 -0.28 8.79 -20.52
N LYS A 150 -0.49 7.69 -21.23
CA LYS A 150 0.55 7.16 -22.13
C LYS A 150 0.64 8.00 -23.40
N VAL A 151 1.83 8.46 -23.77
CA VAL A 151 2.06 9.28 -24.97
C VAL A 151 3.09 8.73 -25.96
N SER A 152 3.87 7.73 -25.56
CA SER A 152 4.89 7.12 -26.43
C SER A 152 5.17 5.65 -26.07
N HIS A 153 5.86 4.93 -26.97
CA HIS A 153 6.35 3.57 -26.75
C HIS A 153 7.87 3.51 -26.67
#